data_AF-A0A6V7JDW5-F1
#
_entry.id   AF-A0A6V7JDW5-F1
#
_cell.length_a   1.000
_cell.length_b   1.000
_cell.length_c   1.000
_cell.angle_alpha   90.00
_cell.angle_beta   90.00
_cell.angle_gamma   90.00
#
_symmetry.space_group_name_H-M   'P 1'
#
loop_
_entity.id
_entity.type
_entity.pdbx_description
1 polymer ?
#
loop_
_entity_poly.entity_id
_entity_poly.type
_entity_poly.pdbx_seq_one_letter_code
_entity_poly.pdbx_strand_id
1 'polypeptide(L)' 'PPTVEVKIQLMGAPLGRRVKLECTVEAHPNTINIWHKNRTTMLMDG' A
#
# COMPACT_ATOMS: atom_id res chain seq x y z
N PRO A 1 10.02 -1.25 -16.14
CA PRO A 1 10.04 -0.96 -14.69
C PRO A 1 8.60 -1.08 -14.16
N PRO A 2 8.38 -1.46 -12.90
CA PRO A 2 7.03 -1.50 -12.34
C PRO A 2 6.43 -0.09 -12.28
N THR A 3 5.19 0.05 -12.72
CA THR A 3 4.39 1.28 -12.55
C THR A 3 3.47 1.08 -11.34
N VAL A 4 3.49 2.02 -10.40
CA VAL A 4 2.67 1.97 -9.18
C VAL A 4 1.69 3.14 -9.18
N GLU A 5 0.41 2.82 -9.08
CA GLU A 5 -0.67 3.81 -8.98
C GLU A 5 -1.36 3.69 -7.62
N VAL A 6 -1.53 4.81 -6.91
CA VAL A 6 -2.16 4.86 -5.57
C VAL A 6 -3.42 5.70 -5.64
N LYS A 7 -4.56 5.13 -5.26
CA LYS A 7 -5.86 5.80 -5.46
C LYS A 7 -6.18 6.88 -4.41
N ILE A 8 -5.66 6.82 -3.19
CA ILE A 8 -5.82 7.89 -2.17
C ILE A 8 -4.62 7.85 -1.19
N GLN A 9 -3.89 8.95 -1.07
CA GLN A 9 -2.71 9.03 -0.19
C GLN A 9 -3.00 9.53 1.23
N LEU A 10 -4.09 10.28 1.42
CA LEU A 10 -4.50 10.84 2.72
C LEU A 10 -5.84 10.24 3.15
N MET A 11 -5.79 9.29 4.08
CA MET A 11 -6.96 8.60 4.62
C MET A 11 -7.00 8.83 6.14
N GLY A 12 -8.05 9.51 6.61
CA GLY A 12 -8.35 9.64 8.04
C GLY A 12 -9.43 8.65 8.45
N ALA A 13 -9.34 8.12 9.66
CA ALA A 13 -10.41 7.33 10.26
C ALA A 13 -10.52 7.62 11.76
N PRO A 14 -11.75 7.59 12.33
CA PRO A 14 -11.94 7.63 13.76
C PRO A 14 -11.23 6.47 14.47
N LEU A 15 -10.91 6.66 15.75
CA LEU A 15 -10.33 5.61 16.59
C LEU A 15 -11.22 4.36 16.60
N GLY A 16 -10.58 3.19 16.47
CA GLY A 16 -11.27 1.90 16.44
C GLY A 16 -11.88 1.51 15.08
N ARG A 17 -11.75 2.34 14.03
CA ARG A 17 -12.24 2.04 12.69
C ARG A 17 -11.13 1.49 11.77
N ARG A 18 -11.52 0.65 10.81
CA ARG A 18 -10.62 0.11 9.78
C ARG A 18 -10.44 1.10 8.63
N VAL A 19 -9.25 1.09 8.04
CA VAL A 19 -8.93 1.76 6.77
C VAL A 19 -8.50 0.72 5.75
N LYS A 20 -8.78 0.98 4.48
CA LYS A 20 -8.30 0.15 3.36
C LYS A 20 -7.30 0.97 2.56
N LEU A 21 -6.12 0.41 2.33
CA LEU A 21 -5.14 0.96 1.40
C LEU A 21 -5.22 0.16 0.09
N GLU A 22 -5.10 0.83 -1.05
CA GLU A 22 -5.18 0.21 -2.37
C GLU A 22 -4.12 0.83 -3.27
N CYS A 23 -3.35 -0.04 -3.94
CA CYS A 23 -2.46 0.33 -5.02
C CYS A 23 -2.59 -0.68 -6.17
N THR A 24 -2.40 -0.19 -7.39
CA THR A 24 -2.31 -1.01 -8.59
C THR A 24 -0.85 -1.04 -9.03
N VAL A 25 -0.33 -2.24 -9.32
CA VAL A 25 1.04 -2.42 -9.81
C VAL A 25 1.01 -3.10 -11.17
N GLU A 26 1.54 -2.44 -12.18
CA GLU A 26 1.74 -3.00 -13.52
C GLU A 26 3.22 -3.27 -13.75
N ALA A 27 3.60 -4.53 -13.98
CA ALA A 27 4.99 -4.93 -14.17
C ALA A 27 5.14 -6.19 -15.02
N HIS A 28 6.27 -6.28 -15.74
CA HIS A 28 6.73 -7.52 -16.38
C HIS A 28 8.25 -7.68 -16.17
N PRO A 29 8.72 -8.83 -15.64
CA PRO A 29 7.93 -9.92 -15.04
C PRO A 29 7.20 -9.48 -13.77
N ASN A 30 6.38 -10.37 -13.18
CA ASN A 30 5.68 -10.10 -11.92
C ASN A 30 6.65 -9.67 -10.81
N THR A 31 6.21 -8.75 -9.95
CA THR A 31 7.03 -8.20 -8.84
C THR A 31 6.54 -8.67 -7.47
N ILE A 32 7.43 -8.59 -6.48
CA ILE A 32 7.08 -8.68 -5.07
C ILE A 32 6.76 -7.26 -4.59
N ASN A 33 5.55 -7.05 -4.07
CA ASN A 33 5.07 -5.73 -3.62
C ASN A 33 4.92 -5.74 -2.09
N ILE A 34 5.48 -4.74 -1.40
CA ILE A 34 5.51 -4.68 0.07
C ILE A 34 5.00 -3.32 0.53
N TRP A 35 4.14 -3.32 1.55
CA TRP A 35 3.72 -2.12 2.25
C TRP A 35 4.67 -1.77 3.39
N HIS A 36 5.11 -0.51 3.45
CA HIS A 36 5.95 0.00 4.52
C HIS A 36 5.26 1.16 5.25
N LYS A 37 5.10 1.04 6.56
CA LYS A 37 4.71 2.14 7.46
C LYS A 37 5.97 2.86 7.94
N ASN A 38 6.00 4.19 7.80
CA ASN A 38 7.09 5.06 8.26
C ASN A 38 8.50 4.63 7.79
N ARG A 39 8.62 4.05 6.59
CA ARG A 39 9.87 3.58 5.96
C ARG A 39 10.66 2.50 6.73
N THR A 40 10.20 2.06 7.89
CA THR A 40 10.93 1.12 8.76
C THR A 40 10.14 -0.14 9.07
N THR A 41 8.81 -0.05 9.09
CA THR A 41 7.96 -1.17 9.50
C THR A 41 7.29 -1.77 8.29
N MET A 42 7.60 -3.02 7.96
CA MET A 42 6.83 -3.76 6.96
C MET A 42 5.47 -4.14 7.52
N LEU A 43 4.41 -3.88 6.76
CA LEU A 43 3.07 -4.37 7.06
C LEU A 43 2.94 -5.73 6.40
N MET A 44 3.06 -6.81 7.17
CA MET A 44 3.02 -8.18 6.66
C MET A 44 1.62 -8.80 6.62
N ASP A 45 0.59 -8.08 7.08
CA ASP A 45 -0.79 -8.55 7.06
C ASP A 45 -1.67 -7.45 6.47
N GLY A 46 -2.29 -7.75 5.34
CA GLY A 46 -3.14 -6.85 4.56
C GLY A 46 -4.42 -7.53 4.17
#